data_AF-A0A8T7CY48-F1
#
_entry.id   AF-A0A8T7CY48-F1
#
_cell.length_a   1.000
_cell.length_b   1.000
_cell.length_c   1.000
_cell.angle_alpha   90.00
_cell.angle_beta   90.00
_cell.angle_gamma   90.00
#
_symmetry.space_group_name_H-M   'P 1'
#
loop_
_entity.id
_entity.type
_entity.pdbx_description
1 polymer ?
#
loop_
_entity_poly.entity_id
_entity_poly.type
_entity_poly.pdbx_seq_one_letter_code
_entity_poly.pdbx_strand_id
1 'polypeptide(L)'
;PLMGLLGTVTGMIKTFQVITLYGAGDPKMMAGGISQALMTTVLGLVVAIPMVLLHTVVSGKSRKIVNILQSQSAGLVAQHSERKS
;
A
#
# COMPACT_ATOMS: atom_id res chain seq x y z
N PRO A 1 2.62 -0.28 2.40
CA PRO A 1 2.43 -0.35 3.88
C PRO A 1 3.11 -1.58 4.53
N LEU A 2 2.77 -2.81 4.12
CA LEU A 2 3.35 -4.04 4.69
C LEU A 2 4.86 -4.16 4.46
N MET A 3 5.36 -3.73 3.29
CA MET A 3 6.80 -3.64 2.98
C MET A 3 7.58 -2.73 3.94
N GLY A 4 6.98 -1.61 4.39
CA GLY A 4 7.61 -0.69 5.36
C GLY A 4 7.68 -1.28 6.77
N LEU A 5 6.64 -2.03 7.18
CA LEU A 5 6.62 -2.78 8.44
C LEU A 5 7.66 -3.92 8.45
N LEU A 6 7.85 -4.60 7.32
CA LEU A 6 8.92 -5.61 7.17
C LEU A 6 10.30 -4.97 7.36
N GLY A 7 10.52 -3.79 6.79
CA GLY A 7 11.78 -3.04 6.92
C GLY A 7 12.11 -2.65 8.36
N THR A 8 11.12 -2.20 9.13
CA THR A 8 11.32 -1.86 10.55
C THR A 8 11.65 -3.08 11.40
N VAL A 9 10.92 -4.19 11.23
CA VAL A 9 11.19 -5.44 11.93
C VAL A 9 12.59 -5.96 11.58
N THR A 10 12.98 -5.91 10.31
CA THR A 10 14.32 -6.35 9.87
C THR A 10 15.44 -5.47 10.43
N GLY A 11 15.25 -4.15 10.46
CA GLY A 11 16.23 -3.20 11.02
C GLY A 11 16.36 -3.32 12.55
N MET A 12 15.25 -3.58 13.25
CA MET A 12 15.27 -3.87 14.69
C MET A 12 15.93 -5.21 15.01
N ILE A 13 15.75 -6.25 14.19
CA ILE A 13 16.46 -7.53 14.32
C ILE A 13 17.97 -7.36 14.20
N LYS A 14 18.45 -6.58 13.21
CA LYS A 14 19.88 -6.28 13.08
C LYS A 14 20.42 -5.50 14.27
N THR A 15 19.64 -4.55 14.78
CA THR A 15 20.02 -3.78 15.97
C THR A 15 20.15 -4.69 17.21
N PHE A 16 19.21 -5.62 17.39
CA PHE A 16 19.27 -6.63 18.45
C PHE A 16 20.48 -7.55 18.33
N GLN A 17 20.84 -7.99 17.10
CA GLN A 17 22.05 -8.78 16.88
C GLN A 17 23.33 -8.02 17.27
N VAL A 18 23.42 -6.72 16.98
CA VAL A 18 24.57 -5.89 17.38
C VAL A 18 24.69 -5.80 18.91
N ILE A 19 23.56 -5.66 19.62
CA ILE A 19 23.52 -5.67 21.09
C ILE A 19 23.98 -7.03 21.65
N THR A 20 23.56 -8.14 21.05
CA THR A 20 23.95 -9.48 21.49
C THR A 20 25.43 -9.79 21.22
N LEU A 21 26.00 -9.31 20.11
CA LEU A 21 27.40 -9.58 19.73
C LEU A 21 28.43 -8.69 20.46
N TYR A 22 28.10 -7.41 20.68
CA TYR A 22 29.04 -6.42 21.21
C TYR A 22 28.69 -5.94 22.63
N GLY A 23 27.64 -6.49 23.25
CA GLY A 23 27.06 -5.90 24.47
C GLY A 23 26.52 -4.49 24.21
N ALA A 24 26.17 -3.73 25.25
CA ALA A 24 25.80 -2.31 25.12
C ALA A 24 26.98 -1.38 24.70
N GLY A 25 27.98 -1.93 24.00
CA GLY A 25 29.34 -1.41 23.91
C GLY A 25 29.55 -0.20 23.00
N ASP A 26 28.62 0.16 22.11
CA ASP A 26 28.77 1.40 21.32
C ASP A 26 27.42 1.99 20.85
N PRO A 27 26.92 3.08 21.48
CA PRO A 27 25.65 3.73 21.13
C PRO A 27 25.56 4.17 19.67
N LYS A 28 26.71 4.42 19.03
CA LYS A 28 26.80 4.87 17.62
C LYS A 28 26.37 3.78 16.65
N MET A 29 26.70 2.53 16.94
CA MET A 29 26.32 1.37 16.11
C MET A 29 24.84 1.05 16.26
N MET A 30 24.29 1.19 17.47
CA MET A 30 22.84 1.04 17.72
C MET A 30 22.02 2.13 17.02
N ALA A 31 22.46 3.39 17.07
CA ALA A 31 21.83 4.50 16.38
C ALA A 31 21.78 4.29 14.85
N GLY A 32 22.81 3.66 14.28
CA GLY A 32 22.84 3.28 12.87
C GLY A 32 21.74 2.28 12.49
N GLY A 33 21.52 1.23 13.29
CA GLY A 33 20.48 0.23 13.05
C GLY A 33 19.06 0.79 13.15
N ILE A 34 18.80 1.66 14.13
CA ILE A 34 17.52 2.33 14.30
C ILE A 34 17.27 3.33 13.16
N SER A 35 18.28 4.10 12.76
CA SER A 35 18.20 5.03 11.64
C SER A 35 17.86 4.30 10.33
N GLN A 36 18.49 3.15 10.10
CA GLN A 36 18.22 2.32 8.92
C GLN A 36 16.77 1.81 8.91
N ALA A 37 16.26 1.33 10.06
CA ALA A 37 14.87 0.91 10.21
C ALA A 37 13.88 2.05 9.89
N LEU A 38 14.13 3.25 10.40
CA LEU A 38 13.33 4.44 10.11
C LEU A 38 13.36 4.81 8.62
N MET A 39 14.53 4.77 7.98
CA MET A 39 14.68 5.11 6.57
C MET A 39 13.88 4.17 5.65
N THR A 40 13.85 2.86 5.95
CA THR A 40 13.03 1.91 5.18
C THR A 40 11.53 2.18 5.31
N THR A 41 11.08 2.73 6.45
CA THR A 41 9.69 3.13 6.67
C THR A 41 9.30 4.29 5.76
N VAL A 42 10.15 5.32 5.72
CA VAL A 42 9.94 6.51 4.89
C VAL A 42 9.89 6.11 3.41
N LEU A 43 10.83 5.28 2.95
CA LEU A 43 10.83 4.76 1.57
C LEU A 43 9.55 3.95 1.27
N GLY A 44 9.12 3.10 2.21
CA GLY A 44 7.88 2.34 2.07
C GLY A 44 6.63 3.22 2.00
N LEU A 45 6.61 4.36 2.70
CA LEU A 45 5.51 5.35 2.64
C LEU A 45 5.55 6.15 1.33
N VAL A 46 6.74 6.56 0.86
CA VAL A 46 6.94 7.28 -0.40
C VAL A 46 6.46 6.47 -1.60
N VAL A 47 6.62 5.14 -1.59
CA VAL A 47 6.09 4.27 -2.65
C VAL A 47 4.60 3.96 -2.45
N ALA A 48 4.13 3.84 -1.21
CA ALA A 48 2.73 3.50 -0.92
C ALA A 48 1.74 4.61 -1.29
N ILE A 49 2.06 5.88 -1.02
CA ILE A 49 1.14 7.01 -1.28
C ILE A 49 0.81 7.16 -2.78
N PRO A 50 1.79 7.20 -3.71
CA PRO A 50 1.51 7.27 -5.14
C PRO A 50 0.77 6.03 -5.65
N MET A 51 1.11 4.84 -5.15
CA MET A 51 0.46 3.60 -5.55
C MET A 51 -1.04 3.60 -5.21
N VAL A 52 -1.41 4.06 -4.02
CA VAL A 52 -2.82 4.15 -3.62
C VAL A 52 -3.56 5.20 -4.43
N LEU A 53 -2.94 6.37 -4.71
CA LEU A 53 -3.52 7.39 -5.57
C LEU A 53 -3.75 6.89 -7.01
N LEU A 54 -2.80 6.15 -7.58
CA LEU A 54 -2.97 5.55 -8.89
C LEU A 54 -4.08 4.50 -8.89
N HIS A 55 -4.15 3.67 -7.85
CA HIS A 55 -5.19 2.67 -7.70
C HIS A 55 -6.59 3.30 -7.60
N THR A 56 -6.75 4.39 -6.85
CA THR A 56 -8.05 5.09 -6.75
C THR A 56 -8.47 5.73 -8.07
N VAL A 57 -7.55 6.30 -8.84
CA VAL A 57 -7.83 6.84 -10.18
C VAL A 57 -8.28 5.74 -11.16
N VAL A 58 -7.56 4.62 -11.21
CA VAL A 58 -7.87 3.50 -12.11
C VAL A 58 -9.18 2.82 -11.70
N SER A 59 -9.37 2.56 -10.41
CA SER A 59 -10.60 1.95 -9.88
C SER A 59 -11.82 2.86 -10.08
N GLY A 60 -11.63 4.19 -9.95
CA GLY A 60 -12.66 5.18 -10.26
C GLY A 60 -13.08 5.17 -11.74
N LYS A 61 -12.13 5.09 -12.67
CA LYS A 61 -12.43 4.93 -14.11
C LYS A 61 -13.17 3.62 -14.40
N SER A 62 -12.73 2.51 -13.80
CA SER A 62 -13.36 1.20 -13.97
C SER A 62 -14.83 1.22 -13.51
N ARG A 63 -15.11 1.75 -12.32
CA ARG A 63 -16.48 1.91 -11.80
C ARG A 63 -17.36 2.77 -12.70
N LYS A 64 -16.80 3.83 -13.29
CA LYS A 64 -17.54 4.70 -14.22
C LYS A 64 -17.96 3.94 -15.48
N ILE A 65 -17.10 3.10 -16.02
CA ILE A 65 -17.39 2.25 -17.19
C ILE A 65 -18.46 1.22 -16.83
N VAL A 66 -18.33 0.55 -15.69
CA VAL A 66 -19.32 -0.43 -15.20
C VAL A 66 -20.70 0.21 -15.00
N ASN A 67 -20.76 1.41 -14.41
CA ASN A 67 -22.01 2.14 -14.22
C ASN A 67 -22.69 2.48 -15.56
N ILE A 68 -21.91 2.90 -16.58
CA ILE A 68 -22.45 3.20 -17.91
C ILE A 68 -23.03 1.93 -18.54
N LEU A 69 -22.31 0.80 -18.44
CA LEU A 69 -22.80 -0.50 -18.90
C LEU A 69 -24.09 -0.91 -18.20
N GLN A 70 -24.18 -0.78 -16.88
CA GLN A 70 -25.40 -1.10 -16.13
C GLN A 70 -26.59 -0.21 -16.54
N SER A 71 -26.39 1.09 -16.72
CA SER A 71 -27.46 1.99 -17.19
C SER A 71 -27.93 1.65 -18.60
N GLN A 72 -27.01 1.30 -19.51
CA GLN A 72 -27.34 0.84 -20.87
C GLN A 72 -28.15 -0.46 -20.84
N SER A 73 -27.69 -1.46 -20.07
CA SER A 73 -28.40 -2.74 -19.92
C SER A 73 -29.79 -2.56 -19.31
N ALA A 74 -29.91 -1.72 -18.27
CA ALA A 74 -31.20 -1.43 -17.65
C ALA A 74 -32.16 -0.73 -18.63
N GLY A 75 -31.68 0.22 -19.42
CA GLY A 75 -32.47 0.88 -20.46
C GLY A 75 -32.92 -0.09 -21.56
N LEU A 76 -32.05 -0.98 -22.02
CA LEU A 76 -32.38 -2.01 -23.02
C LEU A 76 -33.43 -3.01 -22.50
N VAL A 77 -33.31 -3.44 -21.23
CA VAL A 77 -34.29 -4.35 -20.61
C VAL A 77 -35.65 -3.67 -20.44
N ALA A 78 -35.68 -2.40 -20.02
CA ALA A 78 -36.91 -1.63 -19.92
C ALA A 78 -37.62 -1.50 -21.28
N GLN A 79 -36.86 -1.17 -22.33
CA GLN A 79 -37.40 -1.06 -23.69
C GLN A 79 -37.92 -2.40 -24.24
N HIS A 80 -37.28 -3.51 -23.87
CA HIS A 80 -37.76 -4.85 -24.23
C HIS A 80 -39.03 -5.25 -23.48
N SER A 81 -39.18 -4.81 -22.23
CA SER A 81 -40.38 -5.03 -21.43
C SER A 81 -41.57 -4.22 -21.95
N GLU A 82 -41.34 -3.00 -22.43
CA GLU A 82 -42.38 -2.16 -23.02
C GLU A 82 -42.84 -2.67 -24.39
N ARG A 83 -41.95 -3.24 -25.21
CA ARG A 83 -42.33 -3.85 -26.51
C ARG A 83 -43.16 -5.13 -26.40
N LYS A 84 -43.20 -5.75 -25.22
CA LYS A 84 -43.91 -7.01 -24.98
C LYS A 84 -45.26 -6.81 -24.29
N SER A 85 -45.63 -5.56 -24.00
CA SER A 85 -46.96 -5.16 -23.51
C SER A 85 -47.78 -4.50 -24.62
#